data_AF-A0A0F9IUC2-F1
#
_entry.id   AF-A0A0F9IUC2-F1
#
_cell.length_a   1.000
_cell.length_b   1.000
_cell.length_c   1.000
_cell.angle_alpha   90.00
_cell.angle_beta   90.00
_cell.angle_gamma   90.00
#
_symmetry.space_group_name_H-M   'P 1'
#
loop_
_entity.id
_entity.type
_entity.pdbx_description
1 polymer ?
#
loop_
_entity_poly.entity_id
_entity_poly.type
_entity_poly.pdbx_seq_one_letter_code
_entity_poly.pdbx_strand_id
1 'polypeptide(L)'
;MPPGPPGLPKIKLPTRPLEPLREIVRGGRERLEEAGNDIRSIAEEFHGGTPNTTPTIQETPKTPEIEPQSRTSSPTTGVTKLTSEETLAYQNREIGRELWLLEKHLAQGCRIPDSAGKLIPCDCCEKGGFIAGLAYESIPIAERASRSSASYEEIAKWAEELTPMVTVAAVESGQYDYKKLSGEASTLRKKLMGSLALGALLSPSEESLP
;
A
#
# COMPACT_ATOMS: atom_id res chain seq x y z
N MET A 1 -32.98 14.12 -58.30
CA MET A 1 -31.61 14.29 -57.79
C MET A 1 -31.69 14.37 -56.27
N PRO A 2 -30.93 13.58 -55.50
CA PRO A 2 -30.92 13.71 -54.05
C PRO A 2 -30.01 14.88 -53.61
N PRO A 3 -30.26 15.52 -52.45
CA PRO A 3 -29.42 16.60 -51.94
C PRO A 3 -28.08 16.05 -51.43
N GLY A 4 -27.00 16.78 -51.71
CA GLY A 4 -25.63 16.43 -51.28
C GLY A 4 -25.45 16.53 -49.76
N PRO A 5 -24.47 15.80 -49.19
CA PRO A 5 -24.29 15.72 -47.75
C PRO A 5 -23.79 17.06 -47.16
N PRO A 6 -24.14 17.37 -45.91
CA PRO A 6 -23.74 18.60 -45.25
C PRO A 6 -22.22 18.61 -44.99
N GLY A 7 -21.58 19.73 -45.34
CA GLY A 7 -20.14 19.94 -45.14
C GLY A 7 -19.76 20.01 -43.67
N LEU A 8 -18.66 19.35 -43.30
CA LEU A 8 -18.10 19.35 -41.95
C LEU A 8 -17.70 20.78 -41.50
N PRO A 9 -17.95 21.15 -40.23
CA PRO A 9 -17.53 22.44 -39.71
C PRO A 9 -15.99 22.50 -39.63
N LYS A 10 -15.41 23.54 -40.23
CA LYS A 10 -13.96 23.81 -40.18
C LYS A 10 -13.55 24.21 -38.76
N ILE A 11 -13.06 23.24 -37.98
CA ILE A 11 -12.43 23.51 -36.69
C ILE A 11 -11.13 24.26 -36.97
N LYS A 12 -11.03 25.51 -36.47
CA LYS A 12 -9.77 26.27 -36.50
C LYS A 12 -8.84 25.68 -35.42
N LEU A 13 -7.88 24.85 -35.85
CA LEU A 13 -6.81 24.38 -34.98
C LEU A 13 -5.98 25.58 -34.48
N PRO A 14 -5.62 25.63 -33.20
CA PRO A 14 -4.73 26.65 -32.67
C PRO A 14 -3.37 26.56 -33.38
N THR A 15 -2.78 27.71 -33.71
CA THR A 15 -1.54 27.82 -34.47
C THR A 15 -0.31 27.23 -33.77
N ARG A 16 -0.39 26.98 -32.45
CA ARG A 16 0.67 26.36 -31.65
C ARG A 16 0.10 25.35 -30.65
N PRO A 17 -0.30 24.16 -31.11
CA PRO A 17 -1.00 23.17 -30.27
C PRO A 17 -0.15 22.58 -29.13
N LEU A 18 1.17 22.79 -29.15
CA LEU A 18 2.12 22.21 -28.21
C LEU A 18 2.72 23.21 -27.20
N GLU A 19 2.40 24.51 -27.30
CA GLU A 19 2.92 25.49 -26.34
C GLU A 19 2.51 25.21 -24.88
N PRO A 20 1.26 24.85 -24.58
CA PRO A 20 0.86 24.53 -23.21
C PRO A 20 1.66 23.37 -22.61
N LEU A 21 1.96 22.34 -23.41
CA LEU A 21 2.76 21.19 -22.98
C LEU A 21 4.22 21.57 -22.74
N ARG A 22 4.79 22.48 -23.55
CA ARG A 22 6.17 22.95 -23.38
C ARG A 22 6.35 23.77 -22.10
N GLU A 23 5.37 24.59 -21.73
CA GLU A 23 5.40 25.35 -20.48
C GLU A 23 5.30 24.44 -19.25
N ILE A 24 4.45 23.41 -19.29
CA ILE A 24 4.33 22.43 -18.20
C ILE A 24 5.65 21.67 -18.00
N VAL A 25 6.30 21.23 -19.09
CA VAL A 25 7.58 20.53 -19.01
C VAL A 25 8.69 21.44 -18.47
N ARG A 26 8.73 22.71 -18.89
CA ARG A 26 9.71 23.68 -18.38
C ARG A 26 9.52 23.94 -16.88
N GLY A 27 8.29 24.21 -16.44
CA GLY A 27 8.00 24.42 -15.02
C GLY A 27 8.17 23.16 -14.16
N GLY A 28 8.04 21.96 -14.75
CA GLY A 28 8.40 20.70 -14.08
C GLY A 28 9.90 20.57 -13.83
N ARG A 29 10.73 20.98 -14.79
CA ARG A 29 12.19 20.91 -14.70
C ARG A 29 12.76 21.89 -13.67
N GLU A 30 12.24 23.11 -13.63
CA GLU A 30 12.64 24.14 -12.64
C GLU A 30 12.37 23.66 -11.20
N ARG A 31 11.21 23.05 -10.94
CA ARG A 31 10.86 22.53 -9.61
C ARG A 31 11.71 21.33 -9.17
N LEU A 32 12.14 20.49 -10.12
CA LEU A 32 13.06 19.38 -9.85
C LEU A 32 14.47 19.88 -9.50
N GLU A 33 14.92 20.95 -10.14
CA GLU A 33 16.20 21.57 -9.87
C GLU A 33 16.22 22.27 -8.50
N GLU A 34 15.12 22.96 -8.14
CA GLU A 34 14.92 23.54 -6.80
C GLU A 34 14.95 22.47 -5.70
N ALA A 35 14.16 21.39 -5.84
CA ALA A 35 14.17 20.28 -4.89
C ALA A 35 15.53 19.58 -4.77
N GLY A 36 16.28 19.48 -5.88
CA GLY A 36 17.63 18.93 -5.88
C GLY A 36 18.65 19.80 -5.13
N ASN A 37 18.46 21.13 -5.15
CA ASN A 37 19.31 22.07 -4.42
C ASN A 37 19.01 22.06 -2.92
N ASP A 38 17.74 21.91 -2.52
CA ASP A 38 17.35 21.77 -1.11
C ASP A 38 17.95 20.50 -0.47
N ILE A 39 17.91 19.37 -1.17
CA ILE A 39 18.51 18.11 -0.70
C ILE A 39 20.03 18.27 -0.51
N ARG A 40 20.69 18.98 -1.43
CA ARG A 40 22.13 19.22 -1.37
C ARG A 40 22.51 20.15 -0.22
N SER A 41 21.70 21.18 0.02
CA SER A 41 21.83 22.11 1.15
C SER A 41 21.71 21.35 2.49
N ILE A 42 20.74 20.45 2.62
CA ILE A 42 20.58 19.60 3.81
C ILE A 42 21.79 18.66 3.96
N ALA A 43 22.27 18.05 2.88
CA ALA A 43 23.44 17.18 2.94
C ALA A 43 24.73 17.92 3.36
N GLU A 44 24.90 19.17 2.93
CA GLU A 44 26.03 20.02 3.31
C GLU A 44 25.96 20.43 4.80
N GLU A 45 24.75 20.64 5.34
CA GLU A 45 24.53 20.93 6.77
C GLU A 45 24.95 19.78 7.69
N PHE A 46 24.84 18.52 7.22
CA PHE A 46 25.24 17.33 7.97
C PHE A 46 26.74 16.99 7.88
N HIS A 47 27.51 17.62 6.99
CA HIS A 47 28.94 17.29 6.76
C HIS A 47 29.92 18.41 7.15
N GLY A 48 29.45 19.46 7.83
CA GLY A 48 30.28 20.57 8.33
C GLY A 48 31.12 20.21 9.55
N GLY A 49 32.14 19.36 9.39
CA GLY A 49 33.14 19.06 10.41
C GLY A 49 34.31 18.23 9.89
N THR A 50 35.31 18.89 9.31
CA THR A 50 36.66 18.32 9.02
C THR A 50 37.71 19.20 9.74
N PRO A 51 39.00 18.85 9.90
CA PRO A 51 39.78 17.88 9.10
C PRO A 51 40.87 17.07 9.85
N ASN A 52 41.40 16.00 9.25
CA ASN A 52 42.81 16.02 8.82
C ASN A 52 43.21 14.90 7.85
N THR A 53 44.16 15.31 7.03
CA THR A 53 44.73 14.74 5.80
C THR A 53 45.81 13.70 6.07
N THR A 54 45.89 12.63 5.27
CA THR A 54 47.16 12.09 4.70
C THR A 54 46.82 11.13 3.53
N PRO A 55 47.38 11.31 2.32
CA PRO A 55 47.33 10.32 1.26
C PRO A 55 48.63 9.50 1.22
N THR A 56 48.55 8.18 1.38
CA THR A 56 49.66 7.28 1.04
C THR A 56 49.15 6.12 0.19
N ILE A 57 49.98 5.81 -0.79
CA ILE A 57 49.77 5.05 -2.03
C ILE A 57 49.95 3.53 -1.83
N GLN A 58 49.22 2.76 -2.65
CA GLN A 58 49.51 1.43 -3.23
C GLN A 58 49.16 0.10 -2.50
N GLU A 59 48.70 -0.81 -3.38
CA GLU A 59 48.67 -2.29 -3.35
C GLU A 59 47.44 -3.03 -2.77
N THR A 60 46.59 -3.50 -3.69
CA THR A 60 45.89 -4.81 -3.63
C THR A 60 46.82 -5.86 -4.27
N PRO A 61 46.73 -7.19 -4.03
CA PRO A 61 45.66 -7.93 -3.33
C PRO A 61 46.14 -9.11 -2.44
N LYS A 62 45.48 -9.33 -1.29
CA LYS A 62 45.31 -10.68 -0.72
C LYS A 62 43.94 -10.80 -0.05
N THR A 63 43.13 -11.71 -0.58
CA THR A 63 41.86 -12.17 -0.02
C THR A 63 42.07 -12.65 1.42
N PRO A 64 41.38 -12.10 2.43
CA PRO A 64 41.32 -12.71 3.75
C PRO A 64 40.16 -13.70 3.81
N GLU A 65 40.49 -14.91 4.23
CA GLU A 65 39.61 -15.99 4.66
C GLU A 65 38.56 -15.47 5.65
N ILE A 66 37.27 -15.68 5.35
CA ILE A 66 36.17 -15.22 6.20
C ILE A 66 36.00 -16.22 7.34
N GLU A 67 36.60 -15.92 8.48
CA GLU A 67 36.27 -16.56 9.75
C GLU A 67 34.86 -16.09 10.21
N PRO A 68 34.01 -16.94 10.82
CA PRO A 68 32.65 -16.55 11.17
C PRO A 68 32.69 -15.48 12.27
N GLN A 69 32.42 -14.23 11.89
CA GLN A 69 32.28 -13.15 12.86
C GLN A 69 31.10 -13.44 13.79
N SER A 70 31.43 -13.88 15.01
CA SER A 70 30.51 -13.85 16.14
C SER A 70 30.04 -12.42 16.34
N ARG A 71 28.78 -12.13 15.98
CA ARG A 71 28.16 -10.82 16.17
C ARG A 71 27.90 -10.57 17.66
N THR A 72 28.93 -10.23 18.41
CA THR A 72 28.81 -9.50 19.67
C THR A 72 29.06 -8.02 19.41
N SER A 73 28.00 -7.34 18.99
CA SER A 73 27.88 -5.89 19.11
C SER A 73 26.40 -5.55 19.18
N SER A 74 25.90 -5.45 20.40
CA SER A 74 24.61 -4.84 20.72
C SER A 74 24.61 -3.40 20.22
N PRO A 75 23.60 -2.96 19.44
CA PRO A 75 23.42 -1.55 19.19
C PRO A 75 22.84 -0.88 20.45
N THR A 76 23.59 0.09 20.96
CA THR A 76 23.20 0.99 22.05
C THR A 76 21.98 1.82 21.66
N THR A 77 20.97 1.74 22.51
CA THR A 77 19.90 2.69 22.87
C THR A 77 19.64 3.87 21.92
N GLY A 78 18.50 3.80 21.23
CA GLY A 78 17.97 4.90 20.41
C GLY A 78 16.86 4.51 19.44
N VAL A 79 16.45 3.24 19.39
CA VAL A 79 15.32 2.78 18.56
C VAL A 79 14.29 2.16 19.50
N THR A 80 13.11 2.79 19.59
CA THR A 80 11.91 2.19 20.16
C THR A 80 11.66 0.90 19.38
N LYS A 81 12.04 -0.24 19.94
CA LYS A 81 11.89 -1.54 19.28
C LYS A 81 10.39 -1.86 19.28
N LEU A 82 9.73 -1.59 18.15
CA LEU A 82 8.32 -1.91 17.95
C LEU A 82 8.06 -3.36 18.34
N THR A 83 7.08 -3.60 19.19
CA THR A 83 6.74 -4.96 19.60
C THR A 83 5.94 -5.67 18.50
N SER A 84 5.90 -7.01 18.57
CA SER A 84 5.04 -7.80 17.67
C SER A 84 3.58 -7.38 17.81
N GLU A 85 3.14 -7.06 19.03
CA GLU A 85 1.78 -6.62 19.35
C GLU A 85 1.47 -5.25 18.74
N GLU A 86 2.39 -4.29 18.84
CA GLU A 86 2.22 -2.96 18.22
C GLU A 86 2.14 -3.07 16.69
N THR A 87 3.02 -3.89 16.11
CA THR A 87 3.04 -4.16 14.68
C THR A 87 1.75 -4.85 14.23
N LEU A 88 1.29 -5.84 14.99
CA LEU A 88 0.05 -6.57 14.70
C LEU A 88 -1.18 -5.67 14.86
N ALA A 89 -1.20 -4.77 15.84
CA ALA A 89 -2.27 -3.80 16.02
C ALA A 89 -2.33 -2.82 14.84
N TYR A 90 -1.18 -2.40 14.30
CA TYR A 90 -1.11 -1.61 13.08
C TYR A 90 -1.66 -2.38 11.87
N GLN A 91 -1.17 -3.59 11.62
CA GLN A 91 -1.64 -4.43 10.52
C GLN A 91 -3.14 -4.66 10.57
N ASN A 92 -3.68 -4.94 11.77
CA ASN A 92 -5.11 -5.07 11.96
C ASN A 92 -5.89 -3.83 11.55
N ARG A 93 -5.42 -2.63 11.91
CA ARG A 93 -6.08 -1.38 11.49
C ARG A 93 -6.03 -1.20 9.97
N GLU A 94 -4.93 -1.53 9.33
CA GLU A 94 -4.80 -1.43 7.86
C GLU A 94 -5.71 -2.42 7.13
N ILE A 95 -5.69 -3.69 7.52
CA ILE A 95 -6.60 -4.70 6.94
C ILE A 95 -8.06 -4.30 7.20
N GLY A 96 -8.38 -3.85 8.42
CA GLY A 96 -9.73 -3.38 8.77
C GLY A 96 -10.19 -2.19 7.92
N ARG A 97 -9.28 -1.24 7.63
CA ARG A 97 -9.52 -0.08 6.77
C ARG A 97 -9.80 -0.50 5.33
N GLU A 98 -8.99 -1.39 4.76
CA GLU A 98 -9.18 -1.86 3.39
C GLU A 98 -10.45 -2.71 3.24
N LEU A 99 -10.75 -3.60 4.18
CA LEU A 99 -12.01 -4.35 4.19
C LEU A 99 -13.23 -3.43 4.29
N TRP A 100 -13.14 -2.33 5.04
CA TRP A 100 -14.22 -1.35 5.12
C TRP A 100 -14.43 -0.59 3.79
N LEU A 101 -13.34 -0.14 3.16
CA LEU A 101 -13.41 0.53 1.85
C LEU A 101 -14.00 -0.42 0.80
N LEU A 102 -13.55 -1.68 0.81
CA LEU A 102 -14.03 -2.71 -0.09
C LEU A 102 -15.51 -3.05 0.17
N GLU A 103 -15.93 -3.19 1.43
CA GLU A 103 -17.34 -3.36 1.84
C GLU A 103 -18.23 -2.27 1.22
N LYS A 104 -17.79 -1.01 1.26
CA LYS A 104 -18.53 0.13 0.69
C LYS A 104 -18.63 0.07 -0.82
N HIS A 105 -17.52 -0.21 -1.50
CA HIS A 105 -17.50 -0.30 -2.97
C HIS A 105 -18.27 -1.52 -3.50
N LEU A 106 -18.18 -2.67 -2.83
CA LEU A 106 -18.98 -3.85 -3.14
C LEU A 106 -20.48 -3.57 -2.98
N ALA A 107 -20.89 -2.82 -1.95
CA ALA A 107 -22.29 -2.42 -1.77
C ALA A 107 -22.81 -1.52 -2.91
N GLN A 108 -21.91 -0.80 -3.59
CA GLN A 108 -22.20 0.00 -4.79
C GLN A 108 -22.11 -0.82 -6.09
N GLY A 109 -21.81 -2.12 -6.00
CA GLY A 109 -21.65 -3.01 -7.15
C GLY A 109 -20.36 -2.77 -7.93
N CYS A 110 -19.30 -2.28 -7.26
CA CYS A 110 -18.01 -1.94 -7.87
C CYS A 110 -18.15 -0.94 -9.03
N ARG A 111 -19.02 0.05 -8.84
CA ARG A 111 -19.29 1.10 -9.82
C ARG A 111 -19.14 2.48 -9.20
N ILE A 112 -18.68 3.42 -10.02
CA ILE A 112 -18.56 4.85 -9.67
C ILE A 112 -19.33 5.69 -10.70
N PRO A 113 -19.85 6.87 -10.32
CA PRO A 113 -20.45 7.78 -11.27
C PRO A 113 -19.37 8.39 -12.19
N ASP A 114 -19.67 8.44 -13.49
CA ASP A 114 -18.91 9.24 -14.45
C ASP A 114 -19.27 10.74 -14.35
N SER A 115 -18.69 11.57 -15.21
CA SER A 115 -18.97 13.03 -15.25
C SER A 115 -20.43 13.39 -15.55
N ALA A 116 -21.22 12.45 -16.08
CA ALA A 116 -22.64 12.61 -16.35
C ALA A 116 -23.53 11.94 -15.28
N GLY A 117 -22.94 11.37 -14.23
CA GLY A 117 -23.64 10.67 -13.15
C GLY A 117 -24.03 9.22 -13.47
N LYS A 118 -23.59 8.66 -14.60
CA LYS A 118 -23.86 7.27 -14.97
C LYS A 118 -22.88 6.35 -14.24
N LEU A 119 -23.40 5.27 -13.65
CA LEU A 119 -22.59 4.27 -12.95
C LEU A 119 -21.80 3.39 -13.93
N ILE A 120 -20.48 3.57 -13.96
CA ILE A 120 -19.54 2.76 -14.74
C ILE A 120 -18.79 1.78 -13.83
N PRO A 121 -18.44 0.58 -14.33
CA PRO A 121 -17.56 -0.34 -13.59
C PRO A 121 -16.23 0.33 -13.27
N CYS A 122 -15.64 -0.02 -12.12
CA CYS A 122 -14.32 0.43 -11.71
C CYS A 122 -13.48 -0.76 -11.22
N ASP A 123 -12.17 -0.58 -11.22
CA ASP A 123 -11.16 -1.52 -10.71
C ASP A 123 -10.89 -1.33 -9.21
N CYS A 124 -11.56 -0.39 -8.53
CA CYS A 124 -11.32 -0.10 -7.11
C CYS A 124 -11.57 -1.30 -6.18
N CYS A 125 -12.35 -2.29 -6.64
CA CYS A 125 -12.59 -3.55 -5.92
C CYS A 125 -11.48 -4.59 -6.16
N GLU A 126 -10.62 -4.44 -7.16
CA GLU A 126 -9.50 -5.35 -7.51
C GLU A 126 -8.33 -5.23 -6.50
N LYS A 127 -8.65 -5.19 -5.21
CA LYS A 127 -7.71 -5.09 -4.09
C LYS A 127 -7.44 -6.43 -3.40
N GLY A 128 -8.04 -7.52 -3.88
CA GLY A 128 -7.95 -8.84 -3.25
C GLY A 128 -6.51 -9.26 -2.97
N GLY A 129 -5.63 -9.17 -3.96
CA GLY A 129 -4.20 -9.48 -3.78
C GLY A 129 -3.48 -8.61 -2.74
N PHE A 130 -3.82 -7.32 -2.64
CA PHE A 130 -3.23 -6.43 -1.63
C PHE A 130 -3.67 -6.82 -0.22
N ILE A 131 -4.97 -7.06 -0.02
CA ILE A 131 -5.53 -7.49 1.27
C ILE A 131 -4.98 -8.85 1.68
N ALA A 132 -4.85 -9.79 0.73
CA ALA A 132 -4.23 -11.09 0.97
C ALA A 132 -2.77 -10.94 1.41
N GLY A 133 -1.99 -10.09 0.74
CA GLY A 133 -0.61 -9.78 1.13
C GLY A 133 -0.49 -9.32 2.58
N LEU A 134 -1.29 -8.31 2.98
CA LEU A 134 -1.32 -7.81 4.37
C LEU A 134 -1.68 -8.92 5.37
N ALA A 135 -2.64 -9.77 5.02
CA ALA A 135 -3.06 -10.87 5.87
C ALA A 135 -1.95 -11.93 6.02
N TYR A 136 -1.29 -12.33 4.92
CA TYR A 136 -0.17 -13.27 4.96
C TYR A 136 1.02 -12.74 5.77
N GLU A 137 1.33 -11.45 5.65
CA GLU A 137 2.37 -10.81 6.47
C GLU A 137 2.02 -10.84 7.96
N SER A 138 0.72 -10.78 8.29
CA SER A 138 0.23 -10.74 9.66
C SER A 138 0.26 -12.09 10.37
N ILE A 139 0.20 -13.21 9.64
CA ILE A 139 0.24 -14.58 10.19
C ILE A 139 1.49 -14.81 11.06
N PRO A 140 2.73 -14.68 10.55
CA PRO A 140 3.92 -14.93 11.36
C PRO A 140 4.12 -13.88 12.48
N ILE A 141 3.52 -12.69 12.35
CA ILE A 141 3.53 -11.68 13.41
C ILE A 141 2.61 -12.10 14.56
N ALA A 142 1.42 -12.63 14.24
CA ALA A 142 0.47 -13.15 15.21
C ALA A 142 1.04 -14.34 15.98
N GLU A 143 1.69 -15.28 15.28
CA GLU A 143 2.35 -16.43 15.89
C GLU A 143 3.45 -16.03 16.87
N ARG A 144 4.30 -15.05 16.51
CA ARG A 144 5.32 -14.50 17.41
C ARG A 144 4.74 -13.79 18.63
N ALA A 145 3.52 -13.28 18.53
CA ALA A 145 2.78 -12.67 19.63
C ALA A 145 1.89 -13.68 20.38
N SER A 146 2.04 -14.98 20.12
CA SER A 146 1.23 -16.05 20.71
C SER A 146 -0.29 -15.86 20.52
N ARG A 147 -0.70 -15.29 19.39
CA ARG A 147 -2.11 -15.08 19.00
C ARG A 147 -2.49 -16.00 17.85
N SER A 148 -3.79 -16.32 17.75
CA SER A 148 -4.31 -17.11 16.63
C SER A 148 -4.15 -16.37 15.29
N SER A 149 -3.70 -17.10 14.28
CA SER A 149 -3.57 -16.66 12.88
C SER A 149 -4.85 -16.85 12.05
N ALA A 150 -5.85 -17.56 12.58
CA ALA A 150 -6.98 -18.10 11.80
C ALA A 150 -7.78 -17.01 11.06
N SER A 151 -7.96 -15.84 11.67
CA SER A 151 -8.66 -14.72 11.00
C SER A 151 -7.89 -14.18 9.79
N TYR A 152 -6.55 -14.17 9.83
CA TYR A 152 -5.75 -13.71 8.70
C TYR A 152 -5.76 -14.73 7.56
N GLU A 153 -5.68 -16.02 7.89
CA GLU A 153 -5.79 -17.10 6.89
C GLU A 153 -7.13 -17.05 6.15
N GLU A 154 -8.23 -16.86 6.89
CA GLU A 154 -9.57 -16.72 6.32
C GLU A 154 -9.68 -15.48 5.42
N ILE A 155 -9.15 -14.33 5.86
CA ILE A 155 -9.14 -13.09 5.09
C ILE A 155 -8.32 -13.25 3.81
N ALA A 156 -7.13 -13.84 3.89
CA ALA A 156 -6.25 -14.04 2.75
C ALA A 156 -6.92 -14.89 1.68
N LYS A 157 -7.46 -16.04 2.09
CA LYS A 157 -8.18 -16.95 1.20
C LYS A 157 -9.38 -16.28 0.54
N TRP A 158 -10.23 -15.60 1.32
CA TRP A 158 -11.39 -14.91 0.77
C TRP A 158 -11.01 -13.81 -0.22
N ALA A 159 -9.94 -13.06 0.07
CA ALA A 159 -9.48 -11.97 -0.79
C ALA A 159 -8.90 -12.48 -2.13
N GLU A 160 -8.22 -13.64 -2.13
CA GLU A 160 -7.80 -14.32 -3.36
C GLU A 160 -9.01 -14.77 -4.20
N GLU A 161 -9.99 -15.43 -3.56
CA GLU A 161 -11.22 -15.88 -4.22
C GLU A 161 -12.03 -14.72 -4.81
N LEU A 162 -12.02 -13.56 -4.16
CA LEU A 162 -12.72 -12.36 -4.63
C LEU A 162 -12.14 -11.81 -5.94
N THR A 163 -10.82 -11.87 -6.12
CA THR A 163 -10.08 -11.19 -7.20
C THR A 163 -10.69 -11.41 -8.61
N PRO A 164 -10.98 -12.64 -9.06
CA PRO A 164 -11.61 -12.84 -10.37
C PRO A 164 -13.04 -12.30 -10.49
N MET A 165 -13.76 -12.12 -9.38
CA MET A 165 -15.17 -11.72 -9.34
C MET A 165 -15.37 -10.20 -9.44
N VAL A 166 -14.31 -9.43 -9.23
CA VAL A 166 -14.35 -7.96 -9.13
C VAL A 166 -13.64 -7.26 -10.29
N THR A 167 -13.22 -8.01 -11.31
CA THR A 167 -12.67 -7.43 -12.54
C THR A 167 -13.72 -6.58 -13.25
N VAL A 168 -13.30 -5.57 -14.00
CA VAL A 168 -14.22 -4.76 -14.83
C VAL A 168 -15.13 -5.65 -15.69
N ALA A 169 -14.58 -6.69 -16.34
CA ALA A 169 -15.35 -7.63 -17.15
C ALA A 169 -16.38 -8.43 -16.32
N ALA A 170 -16.01 -8.87 -15.12
CA ALA A 170 -16.93 -9.56 -14.21
C ALA A 170 -18.06 -8.64 -13.75
N VAL A 171 -17.76 -7.38 -13.42
CA VAL A 171 -18.74 -6.37 -13.00
C VAL A 171 -19.70 -6.00 -14.14
N GLU A 172 -19.22 -5.98 -15.38
CA GLU A 172 -20.07 -5.79 -16.57
C GLU A 172 -20.98 -6.97 -16.83
N SER A 173 -20.51 -8.19 -16.56
CA SER A 173 -21.28 -9.41 -16.78
C SER A 173 -22.50 -9.54 -15.84
N GLY A 174 -22.48 -8.87 -14.68
CA GLY A 174 -23.55 -8.93 -13.68
C GLY A 174 -23.76 -10.31 -13.04
N GLN A 175 -22.77 -11.20 -13.15
CA GLN A 175 -22.89 -12.61 -12.74
C GLN A 175 -22.79 -12.82 -11.22
N TYR A 176 -22.22 -11.87 -10.49
CA TYR A 176 -21.90 -12.00 -9.08
C TYR A 176 -22.80 -11.16 -8.18
N ASP A 177 -23.10 -11.66 -6.98
CA ASP A 177 -23.84 -10.94 -5.96
C ASP A 177 -22.89 -10.08 -5.11
N TYR A 178 -22.66 -8.85 -5.56
CA TYR A 178 -21.80 -7.89 -4.86
C TYR A 178 -22.34 -7.47 -3.50
N LYS A 179 -23.66 -7.55 -3.27
CA LYS A 179 -24.25 -7.25 -1.96
C LYS A 179 -23.91 -8.34 -0.95
N LYS A 180 -23.93 -9.61 -1.38
CA LYS A 180 -23.44 -10.73 -0.56
C LYS A 180 -21.95 -10.57 -0.23
N LEU A 181 -21.12 -10.29 -1.24
CA LEU A 181 -19.67 -10.08 -1.05
C LEU A 181 -19.38 -8.91 -0.10
N SER A 182 -20.17 -7.83 -0.16
CA SER A 182 -20.08 -6.72 0.80
C SER A 182 -20.36 -7.17 2.25
N GLY A 183 -21.38 -8.03 2.45
CA GLY A 183 -21.69 -8.62 3.74
C GLY A 183 -20.58 -9.52 4.29
N GLU A 184 -19.93 -10.29 3.42
CA GLU A 184 -18.76 -11.12 3.76
C GLU A 184 -17.58 -10.25 4.22
N ALA A 185 -17.25 -9.19 3.46
CA ALA A 185 -16.22 -8.22 3.85
C ALA A 185 -16.50 -7.59 5.23
N SER A 186 -17.76 -7.22 5.49
CA SER A 186 -18.21 -6.69 6.78
C SER A 186 -18.00 -7.69 7.92
N THR A 187 -18.29 -8.98 7.67
CA THR A 187 -18.15 -10.06 8.65
C THR A 187 -16.69 -10.30 9.01
N LEU A 188 -15.82 -10.40 7.99
CA LEU A 188 -14.38 -10.57 8.18
C LEU A 188 -13.77 -9.39 8.96
N ARG A 189 -14.14 -8.16 8.60
CA ARG A 189 -13.70 -6.95 9.31
C ARG A 189 -14.11 -6.95 10.77
N LYS A 190 -15.37 -7.28 11.07
CA LYS A 190 -15.87 -7.36 12.46
C LYS A 190 -15.18 -8.47 13.25
N LYS A 191 -14.92 -9.62 12.63
CA LYS A 191 -14.19 -10.73 13.25
C LYS A 191 -12.76 -10.31 13.60
N LEU A 192 -12.05 -9.68 12.65
CA LEU A 192 -10.69 -9.17 12.85
C LEU A 192 -10.65 -8.14 13.99
N MET A 193 -11.51 -7.12 13.94
CA MET A 193 -11.54 -6.06 14.95
C MET A 193 -12.08 -6.52 16.31
N GLY A 194 -13.04 -7.45 16.32
CA GLY A 194 -13.58 -8.05 17.54
C GLY A 194 -12.57 -8.94 18.26
N SER A 195 -11.68 -9.61 17.52
CA SER A 195 -10.60 -10.40 18.11
C SER A 195 -9.60 -9.55 18.91
N LEU A 196 -9.43 -8.27 18.55
CA LEU A 196 -8.64 -7.31 19.33
C LEU A 196 -9.28 -6.98 20.69
N ALA A 197 -10.62 -6.89 20.75
CA ALA A 197 -11.34 -6.60 21.98
C ALA A 197 -11.33 -7.79 22.95
N LEU A 198 -11.42 -9.02 22.45
CA LEU A 198 -11.34 -10.23 23.28
C LEU A 198 -9.92 -10.52 23.80
N GLY A 199 -8.88 -10.29 22.98
CA GLY A 199 -7.49 -10.42 23.42
C GLY A 199 -7.08 -9.38 24.48
N ALA A 200 -7.80 -8.26 24.59
CA ALA A 200 -7.61 -7.28 25.66
C ALA A 200 -8.29 -7.71 26.99
N LEU A 201 -9.30 -8.58 26.93
CA LEU A 201 -10.01 -9.10 28.10
C LEU A 201 -9.32 -10.32 28.74
N LEU A 202 -8.54 -11.07 27.96
CA LEU A 202 -7.79 -12.24 28.42
C LEU A 202 -6.33 -11.88 28.72
N SER A 203 -6.12 -11.02 29.72
CA SER A 203 -4.78 -10.81 30.30
C SER A 203 -4.50 -11.90 31.35
N PRO A 204 -3.26 -12.42 31.47
CA PRO A 204 -2.92 -13.50 32.39
C PRO A 204 -2.81 -12.96 33.82
N SER A 205 -3.94 -12.90 34.51
CA SER A 205 -3.98 -12.68 35.96
C SER A 205 -4.91 -13.64 36.70
N GLU A 206 -5.43 -14.67 36.04
CA GLU A 206 -6.32 -15.67 36.66
C GLU A 206 -5.74 -17.09 36.68
N GLU A 207 -4.42 -17.24 36.59
CA GLU A 207 -3.77 -18.56 36.76
C GLU A 207 -2.58 -18.47 37.73
N SER A 208 -2.84 -17.92 38.91
CA SER A 208 -2.02 -18.20 40.08
C SER A 208 -2.75 -17.72 41.33
N LEU A 209 -3.49 -18.60 41.99
CA LEU A 209 -3.60 -18.65 43.45
C LEU A 209 -3.99 -20.09 43.84
N PRO A 210 -3.26 -20.73 44.79
CA PRO A 210 -3.49 -22.11 45.22
C PRO A 210 -4.79 -22.31 46.01
#